data_AF-M8AH26-F1
#
_entry.id   AF-M8AH26-F1
#
_cell.length_a   1.000
_cell.length_b   1.000
_cell.length_c   1.000
_cell.angle_alpha   90.00
_cell.angle_beta   90.00
_cell.angle_gamma   90.00
#
_symmetry.space_group_name_H-M   'P 1'
#
loop_
_entity.id
_entity.type
_entity.pdbx_description
1 polymer ?
#
loop_
_entity_poly.entity_id
_entity_poly.type
_entity_poly.pdbx_seq_one_letter_code
_entity_poly.pdbx_strand_id
1 'polypeptide(L)'
;MMRFSPAPPHGSSSSDSASLRVVRTFDGSGGAHASGRGPETGRRAMFLCRVIAGRVAEGPCSEAAGKEYDSVRGGKGELVVFDRRAVLPCFLIIYKL
;
A
#
# COMPACT_ATOMS: atom_id res chain seq x y z
N MET A 1 -5.01 -6.11 4.50
CA MET A 1 -4.38 -5.38 5.63
C MET A 1 -3.41 -4.37 5.04
N MET A 2 -3.51 -3.09 5.42
CA MET A 2 -2.64 -2.05 4.86
C MET A 2 -1.20 -2.40 5.17
N ARG A 3 -0.39 -2.52 4.13
CA ARG A 3 1.04 -2.81 4.28
C ARG A 3 1.83 -1.52 4.24
N PHE A 4 2.56 -1.31 5.32
CA PHE A 4 3.72 -0.44 5.33
C PHE A 4 4.93 -1.35 5.08
N SER A 5 5.24 -1.61 3.81
CA SER A 5 6.45 -2.37 3.48
C SER A 5 7.64 -1.42 3.49
N PRO A 6 8.72 -1.71 4.22
CA PRO A 6 10.04 -1.27 3.79
C PRO A 6 10.34 -1.94 2.44
N ALA A 7 10.94 -1.22 1.50
CA ALA A 7 11.43 -1.83 0.26
C ALA A 7 12.40 -2.98 0.58
N PRO A 8 12.35 -4.12 -0.14
CA PRO A 8 13.26 -5.24 0.12
C PRO A 8 14.71 -4.85 -0.21
N PRO A 9 15.70 -5.34 0.56
CA PRO A 9 17.10 -5.10 0.26
C PRO A 9 17.57 -6.17 -0.72
N HIS A 10 17.85 -5.80 -1.96
CA HIS A 10 18.82 -6.55 -2.75
C HIS A 10 19.91 -5.59 -3.20
N GLY A 11 21.17 -5.96 -2.93
CA GLY A 11 22.28 -5.45 -3.70
C GLY A 11 21.96 -5.61 -5.18
N SER A 12 22.24 -4.63 -6.03
CA SER A 12 23.53 -3.97 -6.12
C SER A 12 23.51 -2.45 -5.93
N SER A 13 24.44 -2.02 -5.07
CA SER A 13 25.15 -0.73 -5.01
C SER A 13 24.33 0.57 -4.86
N SER A 14 24.11 0.90 -3.58
CA SER A 14 24.45 2.20 -2.96
C SER A 14 24.40 3.44 -3.86
N SER A 15 23.22 4.04 -3.94
CA SER A 15 23.10 5.49 -3.90
C SER A 15 22.05 5.83 -2.85
N ASP A 16 22.36 6.84 -2.05
CA ASP A 16 21.71 7.26 -0.81
C ASP A 16 20.24 7.71 -1.02
N SER A 17 19.32 6.76 -1.28
CA SER A 17 17.91 7.05 -1.54
C SER A 17 17.06 6.79 -0.30
N ALA A 18 16.57 7.87 0.30
CA ALA A 18 15.80 7.88 1.53
C ALA A 18 14.67 6.83 1.55
N SER A 19 14.56 6.09 2.66
CA SER A 19 13.48 5.15 2.97
C SER A 19 12.08 5.78 2.80
N LEU A 20 11.49 5.68 1.61
CA LEU A 20 10.13 6.18 1.38
C LEU A 20 9.11 5.23 2.01
N ARG A 21 8.48 5.72 3.08
CA ARG A 21 7.50 5.04 3.91
C ARG A 21 6.11 4.98 3.23
N VAL A 22 5.96 4.17 2.18
CA VAL A 22 4.72 4.07 1.39
C VAL A 22 3.57 3.30 2.08
N VAL A 23 2.34 3.55 1.64
CA VAL A 23 1.13 2.82 2.07
C VAL A 23 0.50 2.10 0.89
N ARG A 24 0.29 0.79 1.03
CA ARG A 24 -0.44 -0.02 0.04
C ARG A 24 -1.89 -0.25 0.49
N THR A 25 -2.84 0.10 -0.36
CA THR A 25 -4.28 -0.13 -0.18
C THR A 25 -4.88 -0.83 -1.41
N PHE A 26 -6.14 -1.26 -1.29
CA PHE A 26 -6.89 -1.95 -2.34
C PHE A 26 -8.30 -1.37 -2.45
N ASP A 27 -8.85 -1.39 -3.66
CA ASP A 27 -10.24 -1.02 -3.95
C ASP A 27 -11.27 -2.02 -3.41
N GLY A 28 -10.84 -3.25 -3.11
CA GLY A 28 -11.69 -4.32 -2.61
C GLY A 28 -11.09 -5.15 -1.47
N SER A 29 -11.97 -5.75 -0.67
CA SER A 29 -11.61 -6.61 0.46
C SER A 29 -10.93 -7.91 0.02
N GLY A 30 -11.28 -8.46 -1.14
CA GLY A 30 -10.66 -9.68 -1.68
C GLY A 30 -9.15 -9.51 -1.92
N GLY A 31 -8.76 -8.43 -2.61
CA GLY A 31 -7.36 -8.07 -2.81
C GLY A 31 -6.64 -7.76 -1.49
N ALA A 32 -7.30 -7.03 -0.59
CA ALA A 32 -6.77 -6.72 0.74
C ALA A 32 -6.63 -7.95 1.66
N HIS A 33 -7.47 -8.97 1.49
CA HIS A 33 -7.44 -10.22 2.24
C HIS A 33 -6.33 -11.14 1.71
N ALA A 34 -6.25 -11.32 0.39
CA ALA A 34 -5.23 -12.12 -0.27
C ALA A 34 -3.81 -11.56 -0.04
N SER A 35 -3.68 -10.23 -0.01
CA SER A 35 -2.43 -9.55 0.32
C SER A 35 -2.20 -9.38 1.83
N GLY A 36 -3.15 -9.75 2.69
CA GLY A 36 -3.00 -9.66 4.14
C GLY A 36 -1.88 -10.55 4.65
N ARG A 37 -1.24 -10.16 5.76
CA ARG A 37 -0.43 -11.07 6.58
C ARG A 37 -1.28 -11.44 7.79
N GLY A 38 -1.28 -12.70 8.17
CA GLY A 38 -2.09 -13.19 9.28
C GLY A 38 -2.18 -14.70 9.26
N PRO A 39 -2.69 -15.31 10.33
CA PRO A 39 -2.88 -16.75 10.40
C PRO A 39 -3.83 -17.21 9.29
N GLU A 40 -3.68 -18.44 8.81
CA GLU A 40 -4.57 -19.06 7.81
C GLU A 40 -5.95 -19.37 8.40
N THR A 41 -6.04 -19.48 9.73
CA THR A 41 -7.26 -19.76 10.49
C THR A 41 -7.46 -18.73 11.60
N GLY A 42 -8.67 -18.66 12.16
CA GLY A 42 -8.98 -17.75 13.26
C GLY A 42 -9.56 -16.41 12.81
N ARG A 43 -9.09 -15.29 13.38
CA ARG A 43 -9.59 -13.95 13.09
C ARG A 43 -8.52 -13.10 12.42
N ARG A 44 -8.92 -12.27 11.45
CA ARG A 44 -8.08 -11.24 10.82
C ARG A 44 -8.70 -9.86 11.01
N ALA A 45 -7.87 -8.86 10.81
CA ALA A 45 -8.28 -7.46 10.85
C ALA A 45 -7.97 -6.77 9.52
N MET A 46 -8.86 -5.88 9.08
CA MET A 46 -8.71 -5.05 7.90
C MET A 46 -9.16 -3.62 8.22
N PHE A 47 -8.39 -2.64 7.76
CA PHE A 47 -8.82 -1.25 7.82
C PHE A 47 -9.59 -0.89 6.54
N LEU A 48 -10.68 -0.15 6.69
CA LEU A 48 -11.22 0.68 5.63
C LEU A 48 -10.72 2.10 5.85
N CYS A 49 -10.07 2.66 4.83
CA CYS A 49 -9.57 4.02 4.85
C CYS A 49 -10.25 4.87 3.77
N ARG A 50 -10.35 6.17 4.05
CA ARG A 50 -10.44 7.19 3.00
C ARG A 50 -9.02 7.54 2.58
N VAL A 51 -8.78 7.61 1.28
CA VAL A 51 -7.45 7.85 0.72
C VAL A 51 -7.53 9.01 -0.26
N ILE A 52 -6.68 10.01 -0.06
CA ILE A 52 -6.48 11.11 -1.00
C ILE A 52 -5.46 10.61 -2.04
N ALA A 53 -5.97 10.07 -3.16
CA ALA A 53 -5.10 9.49 -4.20
C ALA A 53 -4.31 10.53 -4.99
N GLY A 54 -4.80 11.78 -5.05
CA GLY A 54 -4.18 12.86 -5.80
C GLY A 54 -4.01 12.51 -7.29
N ARG A 55 -2.89 12.94 -7.87
CA ARG A 55 -2.47 12.52 -9.21
C ARG A 55 -2.01 11.07 -9.16
N VAL A 56 -2.64 10.23 -9.96
CA VAL A 56 -2.38 8.79 -9.98
C VAL A 56 -1.60 8.43 -11.25
N ALA A 57 -0.43 7.81 -11.09
CA ALA A 57 0.27 7.20 -12.23
C ALA A 57 -0.33 5.81 -12.52
N GLU A 58 -0.46 5.46 -13.79
CA GLU A 58 -0.82 4.11 -14.23
C GLU A 58 0.46 3.40 -14.70
N GLY A 59 0.75 2.21 -14.16
CA GLY A 59 1.90 1.40 -14.56
C GLY A 59 2.87 1.04 -13.43
N PRO A 60 4.04 0.44 -13.74
CA PRO A 60 4.98 0.01 -12.72
C PRO A 60 5.54 1.21 -11.93
N CYS A 61 5.61 1.06 -10.61
CA CYS A 61 6.13 2.08 -9.71
C CYS A 61 7.61 2.34 -10.05
N SER A 62 7.90 3.51 -10.61
CA SER A 62 9.26 4.00 -10.82
C SER A 62 9.56 5.10 -9.80
N GLU A 63 10.83 5.25 -9.39
CA GLU A 63 11.25 6.32 -8.47
C GLU A 63 10.88 7.73 -8.97
N ALA A 64 10.76 7.89 -10.30
CA ALA A 64 10.30 9.14 -10.92
C ALA A 64 8.82 9.44 -10.64
N ALA A 65 7.99 8.41 -10.49
CA ALA A 65 6.56 8.58 -10.25
C ALA A 65 6.27 9.31 -8.93
N GLY A 66 7.09 9.10 -7.89
CA GLY A 66 6.91 9.77 -6.60
C GLY A 66 7.20 11.28 -6.58
N LYS A 67 7.80 11.84 -7.65
CA LYS A 67 8.06 13.28 -7.77
C LYS A 67 6.94 14.02 -8.50
N GLU A 68 6.21 13.32 -9.38
CA GLU A 68 5.17 13.90 -10.24
C GLU A 68 3.75 13.51 -9.81
N TYR A 69 3.62 12.33 -9.19
CA TYR A 69 2.35 11.73 -8.79
C TYR A 69 2.30 11.52 -7.28
N ASP A 70 1.08 11.59 -6.74
CA ASP A 70 0.80 11.42 -5.32
C ASP A 70 0.57 9.93 -4.98
N SER A 71 0.19 9.12 -5.98
CA SER A 71 0.04 7.68 -5.87
C SER A 71 0.26 6.95 -7.20
N VAL A 72 0.43 5.62 -7.13
CA VAL A 72 0.57 4.73 -8.29
C VAL A 72 -0.46 3.63 -8.21
N ARG A 73 -1.20 3.43 -9.31
CA ARG A 73 -2.14 2.32 -9.43
C ARG A 73 -1.42 1.07 -9.92
N GLY A 74 -1.49 0.02 -9.11
CA GLY A 74 -0.96 -1.30 -9.42
C GLY A 74 -2.02 -2.20 -10.04
N GLY A 75 -1.59 -3.38 -10.49
CA GLY A 75 -2.50 -4.42 -10.94
C GLY A 75 -3.35 -4.99 -9.80
N LYS A 76 -4.51 -5.57 -10.14
CA LYS A 76 -5.44 -6.23 -9.20
C LYS A 76 -6.05 -5.27 -8.14
N GLY A 77 -6.35 -4.03 -8.54
CA GLY A 77 -7.05 -3.06 -7.68
C GLY A 77 -6.17 -2.44 -6.59
N GLU A 78 -4.85 -2.56 -6.72
CA GLU A 78 -3.88 -2.00 -5.78
C GLU A 78 -3.66 -0.50 -6.01
N LEU A 79 -3.50 0.25 -4.93
CA LEU A 79 -3.04 1.64 -4.94
C LEU A 79 -1.91 1.81 -3.92
N VAL A 80 -0.78 2.37 -4.36
CA VAL A 80 0.36 2.71 -3.51
C VAL A 80 0.43 4.22 -3.36
N VAL A 81 0.39 4.70 -2.13
CA VAL A 81 0.41 6.12 -1.78
C VAL A 81 1.73 6.47 -1.09
N PHE A 82 2.35 7.56 -1.53
CA PHE A 82 3.67 7.97 -1.04
C PHE A 82 3.60 8.77 0.27
N ASP A 83 2.53 9.53 0.51
CA ASP A 83 2.29 10.26 1.77
C ASP A 83 1.31 9.50 2.68
N ARG A 84 1.75 9.14 3.89
CA ARG A 84 0.89 8.48 4.89
C ARG A 84 -0.26 9.35 5.38
N ARG A 85 -0.07 10.68 5.38
CA ARG A 85 -1.10 11.64 5.82
C ARG A 85 -2.29 11.68 4.86
N ALA A 86 -2.12 11.19 3.62
CA ALA A 86 -3.20 11.04 2.67
C ALA A 86 -4.13 9.86 3.00
N VAL A 87 -3.81 9.03 4.00
CA VAL A 87 -4.61 7.87 4.40
C VAL A 87 -5.26 8.13 5.75
N LEU A 88 -6.59 8.19 5.77
CA LEU A 88 -7.39 8.34 6.98
C LEU A 88 -8.10 7.01 7.32
N PRO A 89 -7.70 6.32 8.39
CA PRO A 89 -8.44 5.17 8.93
C PRO A 89 -9.85 5.58 9.33
N CYS A 90 -10.85 4.86 8.82
CA CYS A 90 -12.26 5.10 9.14
C CYS A 90 -12.83 3.97 9.99
N PHE A 91 -12.55 2.72 9.60
CA PHE A 91 -13.09 1.55 10.30
C PHE A 91 -12.05 0.45 10.43
N LEU A 92 -12.08 -0.24 11.57
CA LEU A 92 -11.36 -1.50 11.77
C LEU A 92 -12.38 -2.64 11.73
N ILE A 93 -12.22 -3.52 10.75
CA ILE A 93 -13.05 -4.73 10.58
C ILE A 93 -12.26 -5.90 11.16
N ILE A 94 -12.80 -6.57 12.17
CA ILE A 94 -12.29 -7.85 12.66
C ILE A 94 -13.24 -8.94 12.17
N TYR A 95 -12.74 -9.89 11.39
CA TYR A 95 -13.54 -10.94 10.76
C TYR A 95 -12.92 -12.32 10.96
N LYS A 96 -13.74 -13.36 10.90
CA LYS A 96 -13.27 -14.76 10.89
C LYS A 96 -12.90 -15.16 9.46
N LEU A 97 -11.90 -16.03 9.35
CA LEU A 97 -11.47 -16.62 8.09
C LEU A 97 -12.34 -17.80 7.70
#